data_AF-A0A0E3Q7W7-F1
#
_entry.id   AF-A0A0E3Q7W7-F1
#
_cell.length_a   1.000
_cell.length_b   1.000
_cell.length_c   1.000
_cell.angle_alpha   90.00
_cell.angle_beta   90.00
_cell.angle_gamma   90.00
#
_symmetry.space_group_name_H-M   'P 1'
#
loop_
_entity.id
_entity.type
_entity.pdbx_description
1 polymer ?
#
loop_
_entity_poly.entity_id
_entity_poly.type
_entity_poly.pdbx_seq_one_letter_code
_entity_poly.pdbx_strand_id
1 'polypeptide(L)'
;MEGKVPYANGNSSSNGNGSPGANGKKAGTSGFADSPSLRLPEAFVILSPDQVSGEKTYEGTVGFKYGPSKDDWLRIPYTSMKKVIDFCSEHKDLFNMHLQKEREKNQVSDL
;
A
#
# COMPACT_ATOMS: atom_id res chain seq x y z
N MET A 1 48.46 -14.73 -27.99
CA MET A 1 49.21 -14.58 -26.73
C MET A 1 48.25 -14.03 -25.69
N GLU A 2 48.20 -14.73 -24.56
CA GLU A 2 47.38 -14.49 -23.37
C GLU A 2 47.67 -13.13 -22.70
N GLY A 3 46.72 -12.63 -21.91
CA GLY A 3 46.97 -11.45 -21.08
C GLY A 3 45.80 -10.98 -20.20
N LYS A 4 45.46 -11.78 -19.19
CA LYS A 4 44.73 -11.54 -17.92
C LYS A 4 44.11 -10.15 -17.61
N VAL A 5 42.86 -10.25 -17.12
CA VAL A 5 42.14 -9.40 -16.14
C VAL A 5 42.99 -8.89 -14.96
N PRO A 6 42.57 -7.77 -14.35
CA PRO A 6 42.59 -7.65 -12.90
C PRO A 6 41.19 -7.48 -12.29
N TYR A 7 40.92 -8.34 -11.31
CA TYR A 7 39.91 -8.19 -10.26
C TYR A 7 40.43 -7.28 -9.14
N ALA A 8 39.52 -6.65 -8.38
CA ALA A 8 39.57 -6.25 -6.95
C ALA A 8 38.74 -4.95 -6.78
N ASN A 9 38.02 -4.64 -5.71
CA ASN A 9 37.70 -5.22 -4.39
C ASN A 9 36.47 -4.40 -3.92
N GLY A 10 35.37 -4.96 -3.48
CA GLY A 10 35.19 -5.33 -2.07
C GLY A 10 34.22 -4.38 -1.38
N ASN A 11 33.01 -4.85 -1.06
CA ASN A 11 32.48 -4.59 0.27
C ASN A 11 31.58 -5.73 0.72
N SER A 12 32.15 -6.58 1.56
CA SER A 12 31.44 -7.56 2.35
C SER A 12 30.68 -6.85 3.46
N SER A 13 29.38 -7.10 3.57
CA SER A 13 28.72 -7.13 4.87
C SER A 13 27.61 -8.18 4.81
N SER A 14 28.04 -9.39 5.11
CA SER A 14 27.21 -10.45 5.65
C SER A 14 26.63 -10.01 6.98
N ASN A 15 25.30 -10.07 7.12
CA ASN A 15 24.73 -10.43 8.41
C ASN A 15 23.73 -11.54 8.18
N GLY A 16 24.22 -12.78 8.34
CA GLY A 16 23.39 -13.95 8.37
C GLY A 16 22.71 -14.05 9.73
N ASN A 17 21.39 -14.29 9.72
CA ASN A 17 20.76 -15.01 10.80
C ASN A 17 19.93 -16.13 10.18
N GLY A 18 20.47 -17.34 10.25
CA GLY A 18 19.82 -18.54 9.71
C GLY A 18 18.73 -19.06 10.62
N SER A 19 17.65 -19.58 10.02
CA SER A 19 17.04 -20.82 10.47
C SER A 19 16.38 -21.52 9.26
N PRO A 20 16.59 -22.83 9.08
CA PRO A 20 16.18 -23.56 7.88
C PRO A 20 14.77 -24.14 8.02
N GLY A 21 14.02 -24.12 6.93
CA GLY A 21 12.87 -25.01 6.75
C GLY A 21 11.51 -24.39 7.02
N ALA A 22 10.87 -23.91 5.96
CA ALA A 22 9.46 -24.20 5.70
C ALA A 22 9.21 -23.94 4.23
N ASN A 23 8.97 -25.02 3.50
CA ASN A 23 8.47 -25.03 2.13
C ASN A 23 7.04 -24.45 2.15
N GLY A 24 6.93 -23.13 2.28
CA GLY A 24 5.70 -22.40 2.09
C GLY A 24 5.96 -21.45 0.95
N LYS A 25 5.43 -21.75 -0.24
CA LYS A 25 5.24 -20.74 -1.28
C LYS A 25 4.51 -19.57 -0.62
N LYS A 26 5.24 -18.54 -0.18
CA LYS A 26 4.64 -17.24 0.09
C LYS A 26 4.04 -16.87 -1.26
N ALA A 27 2.72 -16.92 -1.35
CA ALA A 27 1.98 -16.34 -2.45
C ALA A 27 2.43 -14.87 -2.48
N GLY A 28 3.42 -14.60 -3.32
CA GLY A 28 4.01 -13.29 -3.43
C GLY A 28 2.88 -12.38 -3.84
N THR A 29 2.61 -11.37 -3.03
CA THR A 29 2.10 -10.10 -3.52
C THR A 29 3.18 -9.49 -4.42
N SER A 30 3.49 -10.16 -5.54
CA SER A 30 4.65 -9.87 -6.40
C SER A 30 4.41 -8.65 -7.29
N GLY A 31 3.23 -8.03 -7.22
CA GLY A 31 2.90 -6.82 -7.96
C GLY A 31 3.03 -5.51 -7.18
N PHE A 32 3.22 -5.56 -5.86
CA PHE A 32 3.18 -4.36 -5.00
C PHE A 32 4.38 -4.19 -4.06
N ALA A 33 5.41 -5.05 -4.18
CA ALA A 33 6.55 -5.06 -3.25
C ALA A 33 7.30 -3.71 -3.20
N ASP A 34 7.29 -2.95 -4.31
CA ASP A 34 7.94 -1.64 -4.42
C ASP A 34 6.94 -0.47 -4.46
N SER A 35 5.65 -0.74 -4.24
CA SER A 35 4.61 0.30 -4.26
C SER A 35 4.61 1.07 -2.93
N PRO A 36 4.65 2.42 -2.96
CA PRO A 36 4.49 3.22 -1.75
C PRO A 36 3.19 2.83 -1.02
N SER A 37 3.28 2.62 0.29
CA SER A 37 2.13 2.25 1.10
C SER A 37 2.10 2.99 2.42
N LEU A 38 0.88 3.20 2.92
CA LEU A 38 0.60 3.89 4.17
C LEU A 38 -0.40 3.05 4.98
N ARG A 39 -0.07 2.77 6.24
CA ARG A 39 -0.98 2.11 7.17
C ARG A 39 -1.64 3.13 8.08
N LEU A 40 -2.96 3.16 8.06
CA LEU A 40 -3.84 3.86 9.00
C LEU A 40 -4.36 2.85 10.03
N PRO A 41 -4.88 3.29 11.20
CA PRO A 41 -5.37 2.37 12.23
C PRO A 41 -6.40 1.34 11.72
N GLU A 42 -7.34 1.78 10.88
CA GLU A 42 -8.43 0.95 10.35
C GLU A 42 -8.30 0.65 8.85
N ALA A 43 -7.20 1.08 8.21
CA ALA A 43 -7.07 0.94 6.76
C ALA A 43 -5.62 0.81 6.30
N PHE A 44 -5.45 0.20 5.14
CA PHE A 44 -4.16 0.14 4.45
C PHE A 44 -4.27 0.72 3.05
N VAL A 45 -3.43 1.69 2.74
CA VAL A 45 -3.40 2.39 1.47
C VAL A 45 -2.17 1.96 0.68
N ILE A 46 -2.35 1.63 -0.60
CA ILE A 46 -1.25 1.31 -1.53
C ILE A 46 -1.38 2.19 -2.77
N LEU A 47 -0.27 2.78 -3.19
CA LEU A 47 -0.13 3.53 -4.43
C LEU A 47 0.51 2.62 -5.48
N SER A 48 -0.32 2.05 -6.34
CA SER A 48 0.12 1.08 -7.35
C SER A 48 0.57 1.83 -8.60
N PRO A 49 1.78 1.57 -9.14
CA PRO A 49 2.19 2.12 -10.41
C PRO A 49 1.48 1.39 -11.56
N ASP A 50 1.60 1.94 -12.77
CA ASP A 50 1.17 1.28 -14.00
C ASP A 50 1.81 -0.11 -14.09
N GLN A 51 1.02 -1.08 -14.52
CA GLN A 51 1.46 -2.47 -14.68
C GLN A 51 1.38 -2.86 -16.15
N VAL A 52 2.44 -3.46 -16.67
CA VAL A 52 2.44 -4.05 -18.01
C VAL A 52 2.40 -5.56 -17.87
N SER A 53 1.41 -6.20 -18.46
CA SER A 53 1.28 -7.66 -18.46
C SER A 53 1.00 -8.15 -19.88
N GLY A 54 2.05 -8.71 -20.51
CA GLY A 54 2.03 -9.04 -21.93
C GLY A 54 1.89 -7.77 -22.77
N GLU A 55 0.87 -7.72 -23.63
CA GLU A 55 0.58 -6.56 -24.49
C GLU A 55 -0.38 -5.54 -23.84
N LYS A 56 -0.87 -5.82 -22.62
CA LYS A 56 -1.82 -4.95 -21.93
C LYS A 56 -1.13 -4.08 -20.90
N THR A 57 -1.43 -2.78 -20.96
CA THR A 57 -1.09 -1.82 -19.91
C THR A 57 -2.30 -1.60 -19.02
N TYR A 58 -2.09 -1.72 -17.73
CA TYR A 58 -3.08 -1.43 -16.69
C TYR A 58 -2.63 -0.16 -15.97
N GLU A 59 -3.49 0.85 -15.95
CA GLU A 59 -3.20 2.10 -15.28
C GLU A 59 -3.03 1.89 -13.77
N GLY A 60 -2.14 2.69 -13.18
CA GLY A 60 -1.90 2.75 -11.77
C GLY A 60 -3.15 3.16 -10.99
N THR A 61 -3.28 2.61 -9.79
CA THR A 61 -4.47 2.81 -8.95
C THR A 61 -4.09 3.07 -7.51
N VAL A 62 -4.97 3.76 -6.80
CA VAL A 62 -4.95 3.85 -5.35
C VAL A 62 -5.81 2.73 -4.79
N GLY A 63 -5.20 1.86 -3.98
CA GLY A 63 -5.88 0.77 -3.29
C GLY A 63 -6.11 1.12 -1.83
N PHE A 64 -7.34 0.93 -1.33
CA PHE A 64 -7.71 1.02 0.08
C PHE A 64 -8.22 -0.34 0.55
N LYS A 65 -7.54 -0.94 1.53
CA LYS A 65 -8.04 -2.10 2.26
C LYS A 65 -8.65 -1.60 3.58
N TYR A 66 -9.94 -1.82 3.78
CA TYR A 66 -10.69 -1.31 4.94
C TYR A 66 -11.20 -2.41 5.88
N GLY A 67 -10.86 -3.68 5.59
CA GLY A 67 -11.25 -4.83 6.40
C GLY A 67 -10.36 -6.03 6.13
N PRO A 68 -10.52 -7.15 6.86
CA PRO A 68 -9.63 -8.30 6.75
C PRO A 68 -9.84 -9.11 5.45
N SER A 69 -11.05 -9.09 4.87
CA SER A 69 -11.44 -9.90 3.71
C SER A 69 -10.66 -9.51 2.45
N LYS A 70 -10.67 -10.41 1.47
CA LYS A 70 -10.14 -10.13 0.13
C LYS A 70 -11.05 -9.16 -0.65
N ASP A 71 -12.33 -9.13 -0.32
CA ASP A 71 -13.31 -8.26 -0.99
C ASP A 71 -13.33 -6.84 -0.38
N ASP A 72 -12.67 -6.65 0.77
CA ASP A 72 -12.56 -5.35 1.46
C ASP A 72 -11.52 -4.42 0.82
N TRP A 73 -11.35 -4.52 -0.50
CA TRP A 73 -10.45 -3.69 -1.29
C TRP A 73 -11.24 -2.77 -2.22
N LEU A 74 -11.05 -1.46 -2.04
CA LEU A 74 -11.43 -0.47 -3.03
C LEU A 74 -10.21 -0.12 -3.87
N ARG A 75 -10.31 -0.23 -5.20
CA ARG A 75 -9.27 0.23 -6.14
C ARG A 75 -9.85 1.28 -7.06
N ILE A 76 -9.23 2.45 -7.11
CA ILE A 76 -9.69 3.56 -7.94
C ILE A 76 -8.52 4.18 -8.72
N PRO A 77 -8.77 4.68 -9.94
CA PRO A 77 -7.78 5.45 -10.68
C PRO A 77 -7.34 6.70 -9.91
N TYR A 78 -6.10 7.15 -10.11
CA TYR A 78 -5.58 8.37 -9.47
C TYR A 78 -6.41 9.62 -9.81
N THR A 79 -6.94 9.71 -11.03
CA THR A 79 -7.81 10.81 -11.47
C THR A 79 -9.10 10.89 -10.65
N SER A 80 -9.70 9.74 -10.32
CA SER A 80 -10.85 9.66 -9.44
C SER A 80 -10.48 9.97 -7.99
N MET A 81 -9.34 9.45 -7.51
CA MET A 81 -8.87 9.76 -6.16
C MET A 81 -8.64 11.26 -5.96
N LYS A 82 -8.08 11.96 -6.95
CA LYS A 82 -7.90 13.42 -6.88
C LYS A 82 -9.22 14.16 -6.64
N LYS A 83 -10.30 13.75 -7.33
CA LYS A 83 -11.64 14.33 -7.13
C LYS A 83 -12.16 14.08 -5.72
N VAL A 84 -11.91 12.90 -5.14
CA VAL A 84 -12.28 12.60 -3.75
C VAL A 84 -11.49 13.50 -2.78
N ILE A 85 -10.19 13.66 -2.99
CA ILE A 85 -9.34 14.53 -2.17
C ILE A 85 -9.86 15.97 -2.21
N ASP A 86 -10.15 16.48 -3.39
CA ASP A 86 -10.65 17.83 -3.58
C ASP A 86 -12.00 18.03 -2.89
N PHE A 87 -12.94 17.11 -3.09
CA PHE A 87 -14.23 17.12 -2.40
C PHE A 87 -14.07 17.12 -0.87
N CYS A 88 -13.21 16.26 -0.32
CA CYS A 88 -12.95 16.22 1.12
C CYS A 88 -12.32 17.51 1.65
N SER A 89 -11.44 18.14 0.88
CA SER A 89 -10.79 19.40 1.24
C SER A 89 -11.78 20.57 1.22
N GLU A 90 -12.58 20.68 0.16
CA GLU A 90 -13.60 21.73 -0.02
C GLU A 90 -14.73 21.64 1.01
N HIS A 91 -15.11 20.42 1.40
CA HIS A 91 -16.21 20.17 2.33
C HIS A 91 -15.76 19.72 3.72
N LYS A 92 -14.51 20.00 4.12
CA LYS A 92 -13.92 19.57 5.41
C LYS A 92 -14.81 19.85 6.63
N ASP A 93 -15.53 20.98 6.63
CA ASP A 93 -16.38 21.39 7.75
C ASP A 93 -17.61 20.50 7.90
N LEU A 94 -18.17 20.01 6.77
CA LEU A 94 -19.28 19.05 6.77
C LEU A 94 -18.85 17.72 7.42
N PHE A 95 -17.65 17.24 7.07
CA PHE A 95 -17.08 16.02 7.62
C PHE A 95 -16.80 16.17 9.12
N ASN A 96 -16.20 17.28 9.54
CA ASN A 96 -15.93 17.57 10.95
C ASN A 96 -17.22 17.64 11.78
N MET A 97 -18.26 18.30 11.25
CA MET A 97 -19.56 18.36 11.92
C MET A 97 -20.18 16.97 12.07
N HIS A 98 -20.13 16.11 11.05
CA HIS A 98 -20.66 14.74 11.16
C HIS A 98 -19.86 13.89 12.13
N LEU A 99 -18.53 13.99 12.11
CA LEU A 99 -17.67 13.28 13.06
C LEU A 99 -17.99 13.70 14.50
N GLN A 100 -18.21 14.99 14.74
CA GLN A 100 -18.60 15.49 16.05
C GLN A 100 -19.94 14.91 16.51
N LYS A 101 -20.96 14.89 15.64
CA LYS A 101 -22.26 14.27 15.93
C LYS A 101 -22.16 12.78 16.27
N GLU A 102 -21.33 12.03 15.55
CA GLU A 102 -21.12 10.60 15.84
C GLU A 102 -20.42 10.38 17.20
N ARG A 103 -19.45 11.24 17.55
CA ARG A 103 -18.82 11.22 18.87
C ARG A 103 -19.80 11.53 19.98
N GLU A 104 -20.66 12.53 19.79
CA GLU A 104 -21.70 12.88 20.76
C GLU A 104 -22.69 11.74 20.97
N LYS A 105 -23.14 11.05 19.91
CA LYS A 105 -23.99 9.85 20.04
C LYS A 105 -23.34 8.76 20.88
N ASN A 106 -22.04 8.52 20.66
CA ASN A 106 -21.29 7.50 21.39
C ASN A 106 -20.95 7.90 22.84
N GLN A 107 -21.11 9.18 23.20
CA GLN A 107 -20.96 9.68 24.57
C GLN A 107 -22.25 9.64 25.38
N VAL A 108 -23.42 9.49 24.75
CA VAL A 108 -24.69 9.26 25.45
C VAL A 108 -24.82 7.77 25.77
N SER A 109 -24.02 7.31 26.75
CA SER A 109 -24.23 6.06 27.47
C SER A 109 -24.27 6.41 28.96
N ASP A 110 -25.28 5.90 29.66
CA ASP A 110 -25.59 6.11 31.09
C ASP A 110 -26.63 7.21 31.36
N LEU A 111 -27.88 6.89 31.04
CA LEU A 111 -29.07 7.36 31.75
C LEU A 111 -30.08 6.21 31.86
#